data_AF-A0A067C7M4-F1
#
_entry.id   AF-A0A067C7M4-F1
#
_cell.length_a   1.000
_cell.length_b   1.000
_cell.length_c   1.000
_cell.angle_alpha   90.00
_cell.angle_beta   90.00
_cell.angle_gamma   90.00
#
_symmetry.space_group_name_H-M   'P 1'
#
loop_
_entity.id
_entity.type
_entity.pdbx_description
1 polymer ?
#
loop_
_entity_poly.entity_id
_entity_poly.type
_entity_poly.pdbx_seq_one_letter_code
_entity_poly.pdbx_strand_id
1 'polypeptide(L)'
;MDVICGIPYGRSCLWLTPGDAIRNTSDAHVVTLIYATVPQPWVSWAWIKLFYRLATTLLVWHRLWHRYFVHVLALEDAVRRCGHRHKPGVWSYEVLAGDPTAIVLLDPWIASAFYMDVWLSVTNLAMAVIQQMQSADLYIKLLSGTYLSRTVWFAYWSLCLVSKLLKRYRIEHHFAEVDPTLLAIAVSVYGPLLTSLNAHLPPMVAFYQWSFTYFTAVDARDDQIEVSLAIAVYTLNIAILPVLYGFLRRCCCKASPFRRRNYSSYTYNNFKSRLVFDCFRLLRPGATALGGSIHEAIERDPHLKHCPTISLRATDCFLVAYCNGQRQETLRLSLLSCMDTRGVSDASNASTFPFNVLTRPPQAELLDPESSLPLIYEIQRPAAPSAWCL
;
A
#
# COMPACT_ATOMS: atom_id res chain seq x y z
N MET A 1 14.47 -31.31 14.02
CA MET A 1 14.23 -31.20 12.57
C MET A 1 13.15 -30.17 12.35
N ASP A 2 13.37 -29.24 11.41
CA ASP A 2 12.41 -28.16 11.17
C ASP A 2 11.57 -28.50 9.95
N VAL A 3 10.25 -28.47 10.11
CA VAL A 3 9.28 -28.96 9.14
C VAL A 3 8.21 -27.90 8.86
N ILE A 4 7.82 -27.76 7.58
CA ILE A 4 6.68 -26.94 7.15
C ILE A 4 5.73 -27.84 6.38
N CYS A 5 4.50 -28.01 6.85
CA CYS A 5 3.50 -28.87 6.22
C CYS A 5 4.03 -30.29 5.95
N GLY A 6 4.84 -30.85 6.85
CA GLY A 6 5.45 -32.18 6.68
C GLY A 6 6.73 -32.22 5.83
N ILE A 7 7.16 -31.10 5.22
CA ILE A 7 8.37 -31.03 4.39
C ILE A 7 9.56 -30.53 5.23
N PRO A 8 10.67 -31.29 5.34
CA PRO A 8 11.86 -30.85 6.07
C PRO A 8 12.57 -29.73 5.30
N TYR A 9 12.88 -28.63 5.99
CA TYR A 9 13.53 -27.46 5.38
C TYR A 9 14.84 -27.06 6.05
N GLY A 10 15.12 -27.61 7.23
CA GLY A 10 16.30 -27.25 8.00
C GLY A 10 16.52 -28.14 9.20
N ARG A 11 17.70 -28.00 9.80
CA ARG A 11 18.05 -28.61 11.07
C ARG A 11 18.41 -27.50 12.03
N SER A 12 17.73 -27.48 13.17
CA SER A 12 18.09 -26.64 14.29
C SER A 12 18.64 -27.49 15.45
N CYS A 13 19.60 -26.92 16.16
CA CYS A 13 20.17 -27.48 17.38
C CYS A 13 20.18 -26.38 18.45
N LEU A 14 19.83 -26.77 19.67
CA LEU A 14 19.78 -25.88 20.82
C LEU A 14 20.55 -26.53 21.96
N TRP A 15 21.47 -25.80 22.56
CA TRP A 15 22.22 -26.25 23.73
C TRP A 15 22.50 -25.11 24.70
N LEU A 16 22.77 -25.47 25.95
CA LEU A 16 23.07 -24.56 27.04
C LEU A 16 24.57 -24.62 27.33
N THR A 17 25.19 -23.46 27.50
CA THR A 17 26.59 -23.33 27.93
C THR A 17 26.64 -22.53 29.23
N PRO A 18 27.30 -23.03 30.29
CA PRO A 18 27.43 -22.28 31.55
C PRO A 18 28.28 -21.02 31.35
N GLY A 19 27.93 -19.93 32.04
CA GLY A 19 28.54 -18.62 31.88
C GLY A 19 27.83 -17.74 30.85
N ASP A 20 28.24 -16.47 30.80
CA ASP A 20 27.84 -15.51 29.77
C ASP A 20 28.89 -15.57 28.64
N ALA A 21 28.61 -16.38 27.62
CA ALA A 21 29.46 -16.52 26.44
C ALA A 21 29.37 -15.31 25.51
N ILE A 22 28.38 -14.41 25.69
CA ILE A 22 28.25 -13.18 24.90
C ILE A 22 29.27 -12.14 25.38
N ARG A 23 29.44 -12.03 26.71
CA ARG A 23 30.41 -11.14 27.34
C ARG A 23 31.74 -11.81 27.69
N ASN A 24 31.84 -13.11 27.40
CA ASN A 24 33.00 -13.95 27.73
C ASN A 24 33.34 -13.92 29.23
N THR A 25 32.32 -14.00 30.10
CA THR A 25 32.48 -14.00 31.56
C THR A 25 31.99 -15.31 32.16
N SER A 26 32.81 -15.90 33.03
CA SER A 26 32.52 -17.16 33.73
C SER A 26 31.67 -16.92 34.99
N ASP A 27 30.44 -16.44 34.81
CA ASP A 27 29.46 -16.33 35.90
C ASP A 27 28.71 -17.65 36.09
N ALA A 28 28.81 -18.25 37.27
CA ALA A 28 28.19 -19.53 37.61
C ALA A 28 26.64 -19.46 37.68
N HIS A 29 26.06 -18.26 37.79
CA HIS A 29 24.61 -18.06 37.86
C HIS A 29 23.97 -17.73 36.51
N VAL A 30 24.76 -17.63 35.44
CA VAL A 30 24.29 -17.31 34.10
C VAL A 30 24.47 -18.52 33.19
N VAL A 31 23.49 -18.75 32.31
CA VAL A 31 23.57 -19.78 31.27
C VAL A 31 23.31 -19.12 29.93
N THR A 32 24.20 -19.37 28.97
CA THR A 32 24.01 -18.93 27.59
C THR A 32 23.28 -20.01 26.79
N LEU A 33 22.14 -19.63 26.21
CA LEU A 33 21.41 -20.45 25.25
C LEU A 33 21.98 -20.21 23.85
N ILE A 34 22.47 -21.28 23.21
CA ILE A 34 22.98 -21.20 21.85
C ILE A 34 22.01 -21.94 20.94
N TYR A 35 21.52 -21.23 19.92
CA TYR A 35 20.68 -21.76 18.85
C TYR A 35 21.46 -21.71 17.54
N ALA A 36 21.73 -22.88 16.96
CA ALA A 36 22.35 -23.01 15.65
C ALA A 36 21.35 -23.63 14.68
N THR A 37 21.31 -23.09 13.46
CA THR A 37 20.48 -23.63 12.39
C THR A 37 21.32 -23.82 11.14
N VAL A 38 21.06 -24.93 10.46
CA VAL A 38 21.60 -25.21 9.13
C VAL A 38 20.39 -25.31 8.20
N PRO A 39 20.17 -24.31 7.32
CA PRO A 39 19.15 -24.43 6.30
C PRO A 39 19.53 -25.58 5.37
N GLN A 40 18.56 -26.35 4.88
CA GLN A 40 18.83 -27.39 3.89
C GLN A 40 18.71 -26.78 2.49
N PRO A 41 19.82 -26.40 1.84
CA PRO A 41 19.75 -25.58 0.64
C PRO A 41 19.47 -26.47 -0.58
N TRP A 42 18.24 -26.47 -1.06
CA TRP A 42 17.92 -27.09 -2.34
C TRP A 42 18.33 -26.11 -3.44
N VAL A 43 19.41 -26.39 -4.16
CA VAL A 43 19.95 -25.49 -5.21
C VAL A 43 18.87 -25.16 -6.25
N SER A 44 18.08 -26.15 -6.65
CA SER A 44 16.94 -25.97 -7.56
C SER A 44 15.89 -25.01 -6.99
N TRP A 45 15.64 -25.05 -5.69
CA TRP A 45 14.71 -24.13 -5.02
C TRP A 45 15.22 -22.68 -5.02
N ALA A 46 16.53 -22.49 -4.91
CA ALA A 46 17.13 -21.17 -5.01
C ALA A 46 16.93 -20.56 -6.41
N TRP A 47 17.14 -21.35 -7.47
CA TRP A 47 16.89 -20.91 -8.85
C TRP A 47 15.42 -20.62 -9.11
N ILE A 48 14.50 -21.45 -8.62
CA ILE A 48 13.05 -21.20 -8.73
C ILE A 48 12.70 -19.85 -8.08
N LYS A 49 13.19 -19.58 -6.87
CA LYS A 49 12.98 -18.29 -6.19
C LYS A 49 13.57 -17.11 -6.97
N LEU A 50 14.73 -17.29 -7.60
CA LEU A 50 15.35 -16.25 -8.42
C LEU A 50 14.48 -15.93 -9.65
N PHE A 51 14.09 -16.94 -10.43
CA PHE A 51 13.22 -16.74 -11.60
C PHE A 51 11.87 -16.15 -11.21
N TYR A 52 11.31 -16.58 -10.07
CA TYR A 52 10.10 -16.00 -9.51
C TYR A 52 10.24 -14.50 -9.22
N ARG A 53 11.35 -14.10 -8.58
CA ARG A 53 11.63 -12.69 -8.28
C ARG A 53 11.89 -11.86 -9.53
N LEU A 54 12.56 -12.42 -10.53
CA LEU A 54 12.76 -11.76 -11.82
C LEU A 54 11.42 -11.55 -12.54
N ALA A 55 10.59 -12.59 -12.62
CA ALA A 55 9.27 -12.52 -13.25
C ALA A 55 8.34 -11.51 -12.55
N THR A 56 8.32 -11.51 -11.22
CA THR A 56 7.53 -10.53 -10.44
C THR A 56 8.04 -9.10 -10.60
N THR A 57 9.36 -8.90 -10.66
CA THR A 57 9.95 -7.57 -10.93
C THR A 57 9.57 -7.08 -12.33
N LEU A 58 9.65 -7.93 -13.35
CA LEU A 58 9.22 -7.60 -14.71
C LEU A 58 7.71 -7.32 -14.78
N LEU A 59 6.90 -8.06 -14.04
CA LEU A 59 5.46 -7.83 -13.94
C LEU A 59 5.14 -6.46 -13.34
N VAL A 60 5.81 -6.09 -12.24
CA VAL A 60 5.66 -4.76 -11.61
C VAL A 60 6.05 -3.66 -12.59
N TRP A 61 7.21 -3.80 -13.25
CA TRP A 61 7.67 -2.85 -14.25
C TRP A 61 6.67 -2.67 -15.40
N HIS A 62 6.21 -3.78 -15.98
CA HIS A 62 5.23 -3.78 -17.06
C HIS A 62 3.92 -3.11 -16.64
N ARG A 63 3.42 -3.41 -15.44
CA ARG A 63 2.19 -2.80 -14.89
C ARG A 63 2.35 -1.30 -14.66
N LEU A 64 3.47 -0.87 -14.08
CA LEU A 64 3.79 0.54 -13.87
C LEU A 64 3.86 1.31 -15.19
N TRP A 65 4.53 0.73 -16.19
CA TRP A 65 4.67 1.35 -17.50
C TRP A 65 3.30 1.59 -18.15
N HIS A 66 2.50 0.53 -18.31
CA HIS A 66 1.24 0.60 -19.05
C HIS A 66 0.11 1.27 -18.30
N ARG A 67 0.08 1.23 -16.96
CA ARG A 67 -0.99 1.87 -16.16
C ARG A 67 -0.70 3.29 -15.72
N TYR A 68 0.54 3.75 -15.83
CA TYR A 68 0.94 5.05 -15.32
C TYR A 68 1.81 5.84 -16.29
N PHE A 69 3.04 5.39 -16.54
CA PHE A 69 4.03 6.20 -17.26
C PHE A 69 3.62 6.50 -18.70
N VAL A 70 3.02 5.54 -19.42
CA VAL A 70 2.48 5.78 -20.77
C VAL A 70 1.43 6.89 -20.77
N HIS A 71 0.60 6.97 -19.72
CA HIS A 71 -0.41 8.02 -19.61
C HIS A 71 0.19 9.38 -19.25
N VAL A 72 1.26 9.42 -18.46
CA VAL A 72 2.01 10.67 -18.19
C VAL A 72 2.62 11.22 -19.48
N LEU A 73 3.25 10.36 -20.28
CA LEU A 73 3.82 10.77 -21.59
C LEU A 73 2.72 11.23 -22.56
N ALA A 74 1.60 10.52 -22.61
CA ALA A 74 0.46 10.93 -23.44
C ALA A 74 -0.12 12.29 -23.02
N LEU A 75 -0.12 12.60 -21.71
CA LEU A 75 -0.54 13.91 -21.20
C LEU A 75 0.42 15.01 -21.65
N GLU A 76 1.72 14.78 -21.52
CA GLU A 76 2.75 15.70 -21.99
C GLU A 76 2.60 16.00 -23.49
N ASP A 77 2.43 14.96 -24.31
CA ASP A 77 2.23 15.11 -25.76
C ASP A 77 0.92 15.82 -26.11
N ALA A 78 -0.14 15.63 -25.33
CA ALA A 78 -1.42 16.32 -25.54
C ALA A 78 -1.29 17.81 -25.23
N VAL A 79 -0.65 18.17 -24.10
CA VAL A 79 -0.44 19.56 -23.69
C VAL A 79 0.54 20.27 -24.63
N ARG A 80 1.59 19.59 -25.10
CA ARG A 80 2.53 20.14 -26.08
C ARG A 80 1.87 20.48 -27.42
N ARG A 81 0.92 19.66 -27.88
CA ARG A 81 0.24 19.86 -29.18
C ARG A 81 -0.91 20.85 -29.12
N CYS A 82 -1.73 20.79 -28.07
CA CYS A 82 -3.00 21.52 -28.01
C CYS A 82 -3.02 22.63 -26.94
N GLY A 83 -2.03 22.69 -26.05
CA GLY A 83 -2.09 23.48 -24.83
C GLY A 83 -3.09 22.92 -23.82
N HIS A 84 -3.24 23.59 -22.68
CA HIS A 84 -4.25 23.23 -21.67
C HIS A 84 -5.65 23.76 -22.02
N ARG A 85 -5.74 24.91 -22.69
CA ARG A 85 -6.99 25.55 -23.15
C ARG A 85 -6.68 26.54 -24.28
N HIS A 86 -7.65 26.83 -25.12
CA HIS A 86 -7.55 27.90 -26.12
C HIS A 86 -7.64 29.28 -25.46
N LYS A 87 -6.51 29.81 -24.98
CA LYS A 87 -6.38 31.17 -24.42
C LYS A 87 -5.23 31.92 -25.13
N PRO A 88 -5.38 33.22 -25.43
CA PRO A 88 -4.29 34.02 -25.97
C PRO A 88 -3.15 34.14 -24.96
N GLY A 89 -1.90 34.18 -25.44
CA GLY A 89 -0.70 34.34 -24.61
C GLY A 89 0.41 33.33 -24.94
N VAL A 90 1.63 33.61 -24.50
CA VAL A 90 2.75 32.66 -24.58
C VAL A 90 2.70 31.77 -23.35
N TRP A 91 2.28 30.51 -23.55
CA TRP A 91 2.11 29.55 -22.48
C TRP A 91 3.28 28.57 -22.39
N SER A 92 3.74 28.31 -21.17
CA SER A 92 4.66 27.22 -20.85
C SER A 92 4.07 26.32 -19.76
N TYR A 93 4.49 25.07 -19.75
CA TYR A 93 3.88 24.02 -18.94
C TYR A 93 4.92 23.21 -18.19
N GLU A 94 4.61 22.87 -16.95
CA GLU A 94 5.37 21.89 -16.17
C GLU A 94 4.43 20.78 -15.71
N VAL A 95 4.79 19.52 -16.02
CA VAL A 95 4.04 18.34 -15.59
C VAL A 95 4.76 17.71 -14.41
N LEU A 96 4.15 17.79 -13.23
CA LEU A 96 4.63 17.10 -12.04
C LEU A 96 3.92 15.77 -11.93
N ALA A 97 4.62 14.69 -12.29
CA ALA A 97 4.11 13.34 -12.14
C ALA A 97 3.97 12.97 -10.65
N GLY A 98 2.83 12.38 -10.28
CA GLY A 98 2.62 11.77 -8.98
C GLY A 98 3.39 10.47 -8.76
N ASP A 99 3.18 9.87 -7.59
CA ASP A 99 3.76 8.60 -7.15
C ASP A 99 2.86 7.41 -7.54
N PRO A 100 3.31 6.52 -8.44
CA PRO A 100 2.51 5.38 -8.89
C PRO A 100 2.50 4.20 -7.91
N THR A 101 3.19 4.28 -6.77
CA THR A 101 3.33 3.16 -5.83
C THR A 101 1.98 2.54 -5.47
N ALA A 102 0.95 3.36 -5.21
CA ALA A 102 -0.38 2.88 -4.83
C ALA A 102 -1.03 1.98 -5.91
N ILE A 103 -0.74 2.21 -7.21
CA ILE A 103 -1.26 1.39 -8.32
C ILE A 103 -0.70 -0.05 -8.25
N VAL A 104 0.56 -0.19 -7.86
CA VAL A 104 1.22 -1.49 -7.70
C VAL A 104 0.69 -2.21 -6.47
N LEU A 105 0.56 -1.48 -5.36
CA LEU A 105 0.09 -2.02 -4.09
C LEU A 105 -1.37 -2.51 -4.15
N LEU A 106 -2.18 -1.87 -4.99
CA LEU A 106 -3.58 -2.22 -5.21
C LEU A 106 -3.80 -3.33 -6.23
N ASP A 107 -2.78 -3.75 -6.99
CA ASP A 107 -2.94 -4.85 -7.94
C ASP A 107 -2.98 -6.19 -7.19
N PRO A 108 -4.12 -6.93 -7.20
CA PRO A 108 -4.25 -8.16 -6.43
C PRO A 108 -3.26 -9.24 -6.87
N TRP A 109 -2.82 -9.23 -8.13
CA TRP A 109 -1.84 -10.21 -8.63
C TRP A 109 -0.46 -9.92 -8.08
N ILE A 110 -0.06 -8.65 -8.07
CA ILE A 110 1.24 -8.23 -7.53
C ILE A 110 1.28 -8.47 -6.02
N ALA A 111 0.24 -8.04 -5.29
CA ALA A 111 0.16 -8.26 -3.85
C ALA A 111 0.18 -9.76 -3.50
N SER A 112 -0.53 -10.60 -4.27
CA SER A 112 -0.49 -12.07 -4.09
C SER A 112 0.88 -12.65 -4.41
N ALA A 113 1.58 -12.13 -5.42
CA ALA A 113 2.90 -12.62 -5.77
C ALA A 113 3.94 -12.30 -4.69
N PHE A 114 3.92 -11.08 -4.14
CA PHE A 114 4.81 -10.75 -3.02
C PHE A 114 4.42 -11.45 -1.72
N TYR A 115 3.12 -11.65 -1.46
CA TYR A 115 2.65 -12.52 -0.37
C TYR A 115 3.29 -13.91 -0.51
N MET A 116 3.22 -14.51 -1.70
CA MET A 116 3.81 -15.82 -1.96
C MET A 116 5.34 -15.81 -1.85
N ASP A 117 6.06 -14.77 -2.32
CA ASP A 117 7.52 -14.66 -2.15
C ASP A 117 7.97 -14.75 -0.69
N VAL A 118 7.20 -14.14 0.22
CA VAL A 118 7.48 -14.20 1.67
C VAL A 118 7.30 -15.64 2.18
N TRP A 119 6.24 -16.32 1.77
CA TRP A 119 6.00 -17.73 2.13
C TRP A 119 7.05 -18.68 1.55
N LEU A 120 7.49 -18.48 0.30
CA LEU A 120 8.57 -19.24 -0.32
C LEU A 120 9.93 -19.02 0.39
N SER A 121 10.05 -17.93 1.15
CA SER A 121 11.25 -17.50 1.88
C SER A 121 11.08 -17.59 3.39
N VAL A 122 10.19 -18.46 3.87
CA VAL A 122 9.80 -18.47 5.28
C VAL A 122 10.91 -18.91 6.23
N THR A 123 11.87 -19.70 5.76
CA THR A 123 13.07 -20.06 6.53
C THR A 123 13.89 -18.82 6.93
N ASN A 124 14.06 -17.91 5.98
CA ASN A 124 14.73 -16.63 6.21
C ASN A 124 13.88 -15.69 7.08
N LEU A 125 12.54 -15.77 6.97
CA LEU A 125 11.63 -15.03 7.84
C LEU A 125 11.77 -15.50 9.29
N ALA A 126 11.75 -16.81 9.55
CA ALA A 126 11.94 -17.39 10.88
C ALA A 126 13.29 -16.97 11.47
N MET A 127 14.36 -17.01 10.68
CA MET A 127 15.68 -16.55 11.11
C MET A 127 15.71 -15.07 11.47
N ALA A 128 15.10 -14.21 10.66
CA ALA A 128 15.01 -12.80 10.97
C ALA A 128 14.20 -12.53 12.26
N VAL A 129 13.12 -13.30 12.51
CA VAL A 129 12.35 -13.22 13.76
C VAL A 129 13.21 -13.59 14.97
N ILE A 130 13.93 -14.72 14.91
CA ILE A 130 14.80 -15.17 16.01
C ILE A 130 15.92 -14.15 16.28
N GLN A 131 16.59 -13.68 15.22
CA GLN A 131 17.64 -12.66 15.32
C GLN A 131 17.13 -11.36 15.92
N GLN A 132 15.90 -10.95 15.59
CA GLN A 132 15.27 -9.76 16.17
C GLN A 132 15.03 -9.93 17.69
N MET A 133 14.62 -11.12 18.12
CA MET A 133 14.31 -11.41 19.53
C MET A 133 15.58 -11.59 20.38
N GLN A 134 16.61 -12.25 19.85
CA GLN A 134 17.71 -12.81 20.65
C GLN A 134 19.08 -12.20 20.37
N SER A 135 19.26 -11.41 19.30
CA SER A 135 20.59 -10.87 18.98
C SER A 135 21.00 -9.76 19.96
N ALA A 136 22.21 -9.86 20.53
CA ALA A 136 22.82 -8.78 21.29
C ALA A 136 23.30 -7.63 20.39
N ASP A 137 23.62 -7.94 19.12
CA ASP A 137 24.15 -6.98 18.16
C ASP A 137 23.02 -6.15 17.52
N LEU A 138 23.13 -4.82 17.69
CA LEU A 138 22.21 -3.84 17.10
C LEU A 138 22.23 -3.89 15.56
N TYR A 139 23.39 -4.15 14.94
CA TYR A 139 23.50 -4.25 13.50
C TYR A 139 22.66 -5.41 12.96
N ILE A 140 22.77 -6.58 13.58
CA ILE A 140 21.97 -7.76 13.22
C ILE A 140 20.48 -7.47 13.45
N LYS A 141 20.10 -6.85 14.57
CA LYS A 141 18.71 -6.44 14.82
C LYS A 141 18.17 -5.50 13.73
N LEU A 142 18.93 -4.48 13.34
CA LEU A 142 18.50 -3.55 12.29
C LEU A 142 18.39 -4.25 10.92
N LEU A 143 19.32 -5.15 10.59
CA LEU A 143 19.29 -5.94 9.37
C LEU A 143 18.07 -6.89 9.34
N SER A 144 17.82 -7.62 10.43
CA SER A 144 16.66 -8.50 10.58
C SER A 144 15.34 -7.72 10.55
N GLY A 145 15.28 -6.55 11.20
CA GLY A 145 14.14 -5.63 11.12
C GLY A 145 13.89 -5.13 9.69
N THR A 146 14.95 -4.78 8.96
CA THR A 146 14.85 -4.38 7.54
C THR A 146 14.33 -5.55 6.69
N TYR A 147 14.80 -6.76 6.94
CA TYR A 147 14.26 -7.95 6.28
C TYR A 147 12.78 -8.16 6.61
N LEU A 148 12.36 -7.99 7.87
CA LEU A 148 10.97 -8.12 8.33
C LEU A 148 10.02 -7.08 7.74
N SER A 149 10.51 -5.95 7.21
CA SER A 149 9.68 -4.95 6.52
C SER A 149 8.86 -5.54 5.36
N ARG A 150 9.34 -6.63 4.74
CA ARG A 150 8.62 -7.33 3.66
C ARG A 150 7.30 -7.96 4.09
N THR A 151 7.04 -8.07 5.40
CA THR A 151 5.74 -8.49 5.93
C THR A 151 4.62 -7.47 5.66
N VAL A 152 4.95 -6.23 5.25
CA VAL A 152 3.98 -5.23 4.77
C VAL A 152 3.10 -5.75 3.64
N TRP A 153 3.59 -6.70 2.84
CA TRP A 153 2.80 -7.33 1.78
C TRP A 153 1.61 -8.12 2.31
N PHE A 154 1.64 -8.62 3.54
CA PHE A 154 0.48 -9.24 4.19
C PHE A 154 -0.64 -8.22 4.43
N ALA A 155 -0.27 -7.00 4.82
CA ALA A 155 -1.21 -5.90 5.01
C ALA A 155 -1.79 -5.42 3.66
N TYR A 156 -0.98 -5.27 2.62
CA TYR A 156 -1.51 -4.88 1.30
C TYR A 156 -2.39 -5.97 0.67
N TRP A 157 -1.99 -7.23 0.81
CA TRP A 157 -2.78 -8.36 0.32
C TRP A 157 -4.16 -8.43 1.00
N SER A 158 -4.21 -8.23 2.33
CA SER A 158 -5.49 -8.18 3.05
C SER A 158 -6.37 -7.02 2.61
N LEU A 159 -5.80 -5.84 2.37
CA LEU A 159 -6.53 -4.69 1.83
C LEU A 159 -7.06 -4.94 0.42
N CYS A 160 -6.34 -5.67 -0.44
CA CYS A 160 -6.84 -6.09 -1.75
C CYS A 160 -8.03 -7.06 -1.63
N LEU A 161 -7.97 -8.00 -0.69
CA LEU A 161 -9.07 -8.94 -0.43
C LEU A 161 -10.30 -8.19 0.09
N VAL A 162 -10.13 -7.36 1.12
CA VAL A 162 -11.19 -6.55 1.69
C VAL A 162 -11.79 -5.60 0.65
N SER A 163 -10.98 -4.98 -0.21
CA SER A 163 -11.47 -4.15 -1.32
C SER A 163 -12.46 -4.89 -2.22
N LYS A 164 -12.13 -6.14 -2.61
CA LYS A 164 -13.02 -6.97 -3.43
C LYS A 164 -14.31 -7.33 -2.68
N LEU A 165 -14.22 -7.64 -1.38
CA LEU A 165 -15.38 -7.96 -0.55
C LEU A 165 -16.31 -6.74 -0.40
N LEU A 166 -15.75 -5.57 -0.07
CA LEU A 166 -16.50 -4.32 0.05
C LEU A 166 -17.26 -3.99 -1.23
N LYS A 167 -16.62 -4.16 -2.39
CA LYS A 167 -17.23 -3.98 -3.72
C LYS A 167 -18.31 -5.01 -4.01
N ARG A 168 -18.08 -6.28 -3.67
CA ARG A 168 -19.04 -7.36 -3.89
C ARG A 168 -20.33 -7.17 -3.07
N TYR A 169 -20.20 -6.67 -1.83
CA TYR A 169 -21.31 -6.46 -0.92
C TYR A 169 -21.86 -5.02 -0.94
N ARG A 170 -21.29 -4.10 -1.75
CA ARG A 170 -21.68 -2.69 -1.85
C ARG A 170 -21.69 -1.93 -0.51
N ILE A 171 -20.70 -2.22 0.33
CA ILE A 171 -20.53 -1.63 1.67
C ILE A 171 -19.26 -0.78 1.77
N GLU A 172 -18.83 -0.18 0.66
CA GLU A 172 -17.59 0.62 0.57
C GLU A 172 -17.58 1.80 1.54
N HIS A 173 -18.76 2.34 1.89
CA HIS A 173 -18.92 3.45 2.82
C HIS A 173 -18.60 3.10 4.29
N HIS A 174 -18.48 1.82 4.64
CA HIS A 174 -18.10 1.35 5.97
C HIS A 174 -16.57 1.30 6.19
N PHE A 175 -15.76 1.52 5.16
CA PHE A 175 -14.30 1.44 5.26
C PHE A 175 -13.64 2.79 4.99
N ALA A 176 -12.74 3.20 5.88
CA ALA A 176 -11.92 4.38 5.67
C ALA A 176 -10.64 4.04 4.88
N GLU A 177 -10.33 4.82 3.85
CA GLU A 177 -9.09 4.67 3.08
C GLU A 177 -7.85 4.78 3.98
N VAL A 178 -6.87 3.94 3.70
CA VAL A 178 -5.57 3.92 4.36
C VAL A 178 -4.53 4.57 3.45
N ASP A 179 -3.67 5.41 4.04
CA ASP A 179 -2.49 5.95 3.35
C ASP A 179 -1.43 4.84 3.27
N PRO A 180 -0.95 4.47 2.06
CA PRO A 180 -0.01 3.36 1.90
C PRO A 180 1.34 3.62 2.56
N THR A 181 1.82 4.87 2.59
CA THR A 181 3.10 5.19 3.23
C THR A 181 2.99 5.08 4.74
N LEU A 182 1.92 5.63 5.32
CA LEU A 182 1.68 5.49 6.77
C LEU A 182 1.49 4.03 7.16
N LEU A 183 0.81 3.24 6.34
CA LEU A 183 0.68 1.80 6.56
C LEU A 183 2.04 1.09 6.55
N ALA A 184 2.89 1.39 5.57
CA ALA A 184 4.23 0.80 5.50
C ALA A 184 5.07 1.13 6.73
N ILE A 185 5.05 2.38 7.20
CA ILE A 185 5.72 2.81 8.42
C ILE A 185 5.14 2.05 9.63
N ALA A 186 3.81 2.01 9.75
CA ALA A 186 3.13 1.36 10.85
C ALA A 186 3.47 -0.13 10.94
N VAL A 187 3.42 -0.87 9.82
CA VAL A 187 3.77 -2.30 9.81
C VAL A 187 5.27 -2.52 10.07
N SER A 188 6.14 -1.65 9.56
CA SER A 188 7.59 -1.76 9.79
C SER A 188 7.97 -1.56 11.26
N VAL A 189 7.20 -0.77 12.02
CA VAL A 189 7.37 -0.62 13.48
C VAL A 189 6.63 -1.72 14.23
N TYR A 190 5.40 -2.05 13.82
CA TYR A 190 4.54 -3.04 14.46
C TYR A 190 5.13 -4.45 14.41
N GLY A 191 5.73 -4.87 13.29
CA GLY A 191 6.32 -6.20 13.14
C GLY A 191 7.38 -6.50 14.22
N PRO A 192 8.46 -5.70 14.31
CA PRO A 192 9.46 -5.82 15.37
C PRO A 192 8.89 -5.74 16.79
N LEU A 193 7.93 -4.83 17.03
CA LEU A 193 7.28 -4.69 18.34
C LEU A 193 6.48 -5.94 18.71
N LEU A 194 5.67 -6.46 17.79
CA LEU A 194 4.88 -7.68 17.95
C LEU A 194 5.81 -8.86 18.25
N THR A 195 6.87 -9.02 17.48
CA THR A 195 7.89 -10.06 17.70
C THR A 195 8.53 -9.95 19.09
N SER A 196 8.87 -8.73 19.53
CA SER A 196 9.42 -8.50 20.86
C SER A 196 8.40 -8.82 21.96
N LEU A 197 7.14 -8.42 21.82
CA LEU A 197 6.08 -8.73 22.79
C LEU A 197 5.83 -10.23 22.88
N ASN A 198 5.83 -10.93 21.74
CA ASN A 198 5.71 -12.39 21.68
C ASN A 198 6.86 -13.11 22.40
N ALA A 199 8.06 -12.51 22.44
CA ALA A 199 9.21 -13.07 23.13
C ALA A 199 9.13 -12.94 24.66
N HIS A 200 8.57 -11.84 25.16
CA HIS A 200 8.67 -11.47 26.57
C HIS A 200 7.40 -11.78 27.37
N LEU A 201 6.25 -11.96 26.72
CA LEU A 201 4.99 -12.28 27.40
C LEU A 201 4.83 -13.81 27.53
N PRO A 202 4.85 -14.38 28.75
CA PRO A 202 4.69 -15.81 28.97
C PRO A 202 3.47 -16.46 28.27
N PRO A 203 2.26 -15.86 28.27
CA PRO A 203 1.12 -16.47 27.58
C PRO A 203 1.31 -16.51 26.05
N MET A 204 2.02 -15.53 25.47
CA MET A 204 2.30 -15.53 24.03
C MET A 204 3.35 -16.59 23.68
N VAL A 205 4.39 -16.73 24.50
CA VAL A 205 5.39 -17.80 24.35
C VAL A 205 4.71 -19.17 24.40
N ALA A 206 3.85 -19.41 25.39
CA ALA A 206 3.10 -20.66 25.52
C ALA A 206 2.19 -20.92 24.30
N PHE A 207 1.52 -19.88 23.80
CA PHE A 207 0.70 -19.98 22.59
C PHE A 207 1.54 -20.36 21.36
N TYR A 208 2.71 -19.75 21.17
CA TYR A 208 3.58 -20.08 20.04
C TYR A 208 4.19 -21.49 20.17
N GLN A 209 4.59 -21.91 21.37
CA GLN A 209 5.02 -23.30 21.63
C GLN A 209 3.92 -24.32 21.31
N TRP A 210 2.69 -24.03 21.71
CA TRP A 210 1.53 -24.85 21.34
C TRP A 210 1.35 -24.87 19.82
N SER A 211 1.46 -23.72 19.16
CA SER A 211 1.31 -23.64 17.70
C SER A 211 2.37 -24.46 16.96
N PHE A 212 3.58 -24.56 17.51
CA PHE A 212 4.68 -25.32 16.91
C PHE A 212 4.54 -26.84 17.01
N THR A 213 3.73 -27.31 17.97
CA THR A 213 3.55 -28.74 18.27
C THR A 213 2.18 -29.26 17.86
N TYR A 214 1.27 -28.39 17.44
CA TYR A 214 -0.13 -28.73 17.13
C TYR A 214 -0.27 -29.77 16.00
N PHE A 215 0.48 -29.60 14.91
CA PHE A 215 0.45 -30.52 13.77
C PHE A 215 1.48 -31.66 13.88
N THR A 216 2.26 -31.71 14.97
CA THR A 216 3.28 -32.73 15.20
C THR A 216 2.68 -33.94 15.92
N ALA A 217 2.93 -35.14 15.39
CA ALA A 217 2.57 -36.39 16.04
C ALA A 217 3.23 -36.51 17.43
N VAL A 218 2.54 -37.13 18.39
CA VAL A 218 3.00 -37.21 19.79
C VAL A 218 4.40 -37.79 19.90
N ASP A 219 4.70 -38.82 19.11
CA ASP A 219 5.99 -39.52 19.12
C ASP A 219 7.15 -38.71 18.52
N ALA A 220 6.86 -37.62 17.81
CA ALA A 220 7.85 -36.78 17.12
C ALA A 220 7.99 -35.38 17.75
N ARG A 221 7.30 -35.10 18.87
CA ARG A 221 7.27 -33.75 19.48
C ARG A 221 8.62 -33.28 20.01
N ASP A 222 9.46 -34.20 20.45
CA ASP A 222 10.79 -33.87 20.99
C ASP A 222 11.81 -33.62 19.87
N ASP A 223 11.57 -34.18 18.67
CA ASP A 223 12.51 -34.15 17.55
C ASP A 223 12.10 -33.20 16.42
N GLN A 224 10.84 -32.75 16.38
CA GLN A 224 10.29 -32.00 15.24
C GLN A 224 9.52 -30.73 15.66
N ILE A 225 9.81 -29.64 14.96
CA ILE A 225 9.10 -28.36 15.08
C ILE A 225 8.34 -28.12 13.78
N GLU A 226 7.02 -27.97 13.87
CA GLU A 226 6.15 -27.62 12.74
C GLU A 226 5.81 -26.13 12.80
N VAL A 227 6.06 -25.37 11.73
CA VAL A 227 6.00 -23.90 11.81
C VAL A 227 4.76 -23.31 11.13
N SER A 228 3.98 -24.10 10.37
CA SER A 228 2.92 -23.57 9.49
C SER A 228 1.84 -22.83 10.25
N LEU A 229 1.39 -23.35 11.40
CA LEU A 229 0.38 -22.67 12.21
C LEU A 229 0.91 -21.33 12.76
N ALA A 230 2.14 -21.32 13.27
CA ALA A 230 2.77 -20.12 13.80
C ALA A 230 2.94 -19.03 12.73
N ILE A 231 3.36 -19.40 11.52
CA ILE A 231 3.49 -18.48 10.37
C ILE A 231 2.12 -17.95 9.93
N ALA A 232 1.10 -18.80 9.88
CA ALA A 232 -0.26 -18.39 9.52
C ALA A 232 -0.81 -17.38 10.53
N VAL A 233 -0.63 -17.63 11.83
CA VAL A 233 -1.03 -16.69 12.88
C VAL A 233 -0.23 -15.39 12.80
N TYR A 234 1.08 -15.45 12.59
CA TYR A 234 1.92 -14.26 12.42
C TYR A 234 1.48 -13.41 11.22
N THR A 235 1.18 -14.07 10.10
CA THR A 235 0.64 -13.44 8.88
C THR A 235 -0.70 -12.77 9.16
N LEU A 236 -1.61 -13.44 9.86
CA LEU A 236 -2.93 -12.92 10.21
C LEU A 236 -2.85 -11.69 11.12
N ASN A 237 -1.96 -11.70 12.11
CA ASN A 237 -1.74 -10.55 12.99
C ASN A 237 -1.29 -9.29 12.24
N ILE A 238 -0.45 -9.44 11.21
CA ILE A 238 -0.02 -8.30 10.38
C ILE A 238 -1.14 -7.90 9.42
N ALA A 239 -1.84 -8.87 8.84
CA ALA A 239 -2.92 -8.65 7.88
C ALA A 239 -4.14 -7.94 8.49
N ILE A 240 -4.45 -8.18 9.78
CA ILE A 240 -5.65 -7.63 10.45
C ILE A 240 -5.49 -6.15 10.82
N LEU A 241 -4.26 -5.68 11.04
CA LEU A 241 -3.96 -4.30 11.45
C LEU A 241 -4.58 -3.22 10.53
N PRO A 242 -4.32 -3.21 9.20
CA PRO A 242 -4.93 -2.21 8.32
C PRO A 242 -6.44 -2.34 8.21
N VAL A 243 -6.97 -3.57 8.35
CA VAL A 243 -8.40 -3.84 8.26
C VAL A 243 -9.13 -3.25 9.46
N LEU A 244 -8.64 -3.53 10.67
CA LEU A 244 -9.16 -2.95 11.90
C LEU A 244 -9.06 -1.43 11.87
N TYR A 245 -7.92 -0.88 11.45
CA TYR A 245 -7.76 0.56 11.31
C TYR A 245 -8.82 1.18 10.38
N GLY A 246 -9.05 0.59 9.19
CA GLY A 246 -10.01 1.11 8.22
C GLY A 246 -11.46 1.09 8.73
N PHE A 247 -11.88 0.03 9.42
CA PHE A 247 -13.22 -0.05 10.01
C PHE A 247 -13.34 0.84 11.27
N LEU A 248 -12.39 0.75 12.20
CA LEU A 248 -12.42 1.54 13.44
C LEU A 248 -12.37 3.04 13.17
N ARG A 249 -11.53 3.49 12.24
CA ARG A 249 -11.48 4.90 11.85
C ARG A 249 -12.83 5.38 11.35
N ARG A 250 -13.57 4.55 10.60
CA ARG A 250 -14.90 4.91 10.12
C ARG A 250 -15.95 4.89 11.23
N CYS A 251 -15.88 3.95 12.17
CA CYS A 251 -16.80 3.86 13.29
C CYS A 251 -16.59 4.99 14.32
N CYS A 252 -15.33 5.29 14.67
CA CYS A 252 -14.97 6.23 15.73
C CYS A 252 -14.96 7.68 15.24
N CYS A 253 -14.53 7.94 14.01
CA CYS A 253 -14.59 9.27 13.43
C CYS A 253 -15.92 9.40 12.65
N LYS A 254 -16.98 9.87 13.33
CA LYS A 254 -18.17 10.38 12.64
C LYS A 254 -17.70 11.31 11.51
N ALA A 255 -18.30 11.16 10.32
CA ALA A 255 -17.99 12.01 9.19
C ALA A 255 -18.00 13.46 9.67
N SER A 256 -16.83 14.11 9.68
CA SER A 256 -16.76 15.55 9.90
C SER A 256 -17.80 16.18 8.99
N PRO A 257 -18.62 17.15 9.46
CA PRO A 257 -19.48 17.90 8.56
C PRO A 257 -18.63 18.35 7.37
N PHE A 258 -19.19 18.24 6.16
CA PHE A 258 -18.56 18.55 4.87
C PHE A 258 -18.01 19.98 4.89
N ARG A 259 -16.89 20.21 5.55
CA ARG A 259 -16.13 21.44 5.48
C ARG A 259 -15.59 21.46 4.07
N ARG A 260 -15.91 22.48 3.26
CA ARG A 260 -15.44 22.60 1.87
C ARG A 260 -13.92 22.35 1.82
N ARG A 261 -13.54 21.12 1.47
CA ARG A 261 -12.15 20.72 1.30
C ARG A 261 -11.73 21.19 -0.07
N ASN A 262 -10.54 21.77 -0.15
CA ASN A 262 -9.98 22.15 -1.42
C ASN A 262 -9.33 20.91 -2.08
N TYR A 263 -10.11 20.17 -2.86
CA TYR A 263 -9.66 18.93 -3.52
C TYR A 263 -8.59 19.16 -4.59
N SER A 264 -8.55 20.35 -5.21
CA SER A 264 -7.51 20.72 -6.18
C SER A 264 -6.16 21.00 -5.52
N SER A 265 -6.14 21.25 -4.21
CA SER A 265 -4.91 21.55 -3.47
C SER A 265 -4.01 20.31 -3.30
N TYR A 266 -2.70 20.52 -3.41
CA TYR A 266 -1.70 19.50 -3.06
C TYR A 266 -1.76 19.09 -1.58
N THR A 267 -2.28 19.98 -0.71
CA THR A 267 -2.51 19.69 0.71
C THR A 267 -3.57 18.61 0.93
N TYR A 268 -4.32 18.22 -0.11
CA TYR A 268 -5.25 17.09 -0.05
C TYR A 268 -4.57 15.74 -0.43
N ASN A 269 -3.27 15.70 -0.68
CA ASN A 269 -2.54 14.46 -1.00
C ASN A 269 -2.22 13.58 0.22
N ASN A 270 -1.58 12.45 -0.03
CA ASN A 270 -1.01 11.55 0.97
C ASN A 270 0.14 12.23 1.73
N PHE A 271 0.47 11.71 2.91
CA PHE A 271 1.48 12.30 3.82
C PHE A 271 2.84 12.49 3.12
N LYS A 272 3.30 11.46 2.41
CA LYS A 272 4.55 11.49 1.63
C LYS A 272 4.58 12.62 0.61
N SER A 273 3.54 12.72 -0.22
CA SER A 273 3.49 13.73 -1.28
C SER A 273 3.43 15.15 -0.70
N ARG A 274 2.68 15.37 0.40
CA ARG A 274 2.66 16.68 1.08
C ARG A 274 4.05 17.09 1.53
N LEU A 275 4.77 16.20 2.21
CA LEU A 275 6.15 16.48 2.64
C LEU A 275 7.05 16.85 1.46
N VAL A 276 6.97 16.13 0.34
CA VAL A 276 7.75 16.46 -0.86
C VAL A 276 7.38 17.85 -1.40
N PHE A 277 6.09 18.15 -1.55
CA PHE A 277 5.64 19.46 -2.04
C PHE A 277 6.04 20.60 -1.09
N ASP A 278 5.97 20.39 0.22
CA ASP A 278 6.32 21.37 1.25
C ASP A 278 7.85 21.59 1.31
N CYS A 279 8.64 20.52 1.34
CA CYS A 279 10.10 20.58 1.41
C CYS A 279 10.70 21.27 0.17
N PHE A 280 10.20 20.93 -1.02
CA PHE A 280 10.74 21.46 -2.28
C PHE A 280 10.00 22.73 -2.76
N ARG A 281 8.93 23.16 -2.06
CA ARG A 281 8.09 24.31 -2.42
C ARG A 281 7.65 24.31 -3.90
N LEU A 282 7.43 23.12 -4.46
CA LEU A 282 7.14 22.93 -5.89
C LEU A 282 5.83 23.61 -6.30
N LEU A 283 4.87 23.71 -5.37
CA LEU A 283 3.59 24.34 -5.59
C LEU A 283 3.38 25.47 -4.57
N ARG A 284 3.81 26.69 -4.92
CA ARG A 284 3.56 27.88 -4.09
C ARG A 284 2.06 28.23 -4.04
N PRO A 285 1.55 28.86 -2.98
CA PRO A 285 0.22 29.47 -3.01
C PRO A 285 0.17 30.67 -3.96
N GLY A 286 -1.00 30.97 -4.55
CA GLY A 286 -1.24 32.20 -5.34
C GLY A 286 -1.74 32.02 -6.79
N ALA A 287 -1.65 30.81 -7.37
CA ALA A 287 -2.27 30.50 -8.66
C ALA A 287 -3.66 29.88 -8.47
N THR A 288 -4.54 29.99 -9.48
CA THR A 288 -5.85 29.34 -9.43
C THR A 288 -5.68 27.82 -9.51
N ALA A 289 -6.24 27.10 -8.53
CA ALA A 289 -6.13 25.63 -8.46
C ALA A 289 -7.43 24.98 -8.95
N LEU A 290 -7.35 24.27 -10.07
CA LEU A 290 -8.47 23.58 -10.72
C LEU A 290 -8.35 22.06 -10.56
N GLY A 291 -9.49 21.37 -10.56
CA GLY A 291 -9.58 19.92 -10.53
C GLY A 291 -9.80 19.29 -9.15
N GLY A 292 -9.58 17.99 -9.06
CA GLY A 292 -9.96 17.19 -7.90
C GLY A 292 -11.46 16.85 -7.87
N SER A 293 -12.16 17.01 -8.98
CA SER A 293 -13.60 16.70 -9.11
C SER A 293 -13.89 15.22 -8.82
N ILE A 294 -12.99 14.32 -9.24
CA ILE A 294 -13.06 12.88 -8.95
C ILE A 294 -13.03 12.65 -7.44
N HIS A 295 -12.15 13.31 -6.71
CA HIS A 295 -12.06 13.15 -5.26
C HIS A 295 -13.29 13.70 -4.54
N GLU A 296 -13.85 14.80 -5.03
CA GLU A 296 -15.12 15.31 -4.54
C GLU A 296 -16.26 14.32 -4.79
N ALA A 297 -16.35 13.78 -6.01
CA ALA A 297 -17.38 12.81 -6.38
C ALA A 297 -17.28 11.54 -5.54
N ILE A 298 -16.08 11.02 -5.35
CA ILE A 298 -15.77 9.85 -4.53
C ILE A 298 -16.09 10.06 -3.03
N GLU A 299 -15.85 11.27 -2.50
CA GLU A 299 -16.18 11.57 -1.10
C GLU A 299 -17.71 11.63 -0.88
N ARG A 300 -18.47 12.07 -1.89
CA ARG A 300 -19.94 12.09 -1.85
C ARG A 300 -20.58 10.74 -2.14
N ASP A 301 -20.06 10.01 -3.11
CA ASP A 301 -20.51 8.67 -3.47
C ASP A 301 -19.33 7.68 -3.42
N PRO A 302 -19.16 6.96 -2.29
CA PRO A 302 -18.12 5.95 -2.13
C PRO A 302 -18.21 4.79 -3.13
N HIS A 303 -19.34 4.56 -3.80
CA HIS A 303 -19.46 3.51 -4.82
C HIS A 303 -18.59 3.81 -6.05
N LEU A 304 -18.28 5.09 -6.32
CA LEU A 304 -17.41 5.48 -7.42
C LEU A 304 -15.93 5.14 -7.17
N LYS A 305 -15.53 4.70 -5.97
CA LYS A 305 -14.13 4.29 -5.72
C LYS A 305 -13.83 3.02 -6.49
N HIS A 306 -12.76 2.97 -7.28
CA HIS A 306 -12.32 1.68 -7.84
C HIS A 306 -11.79 0.74 -6.74
N CYS A 307 -11.01 1.28 -5.80
CA CYS A 307 -10.47 0.57 -4.65
C CYS A 307 -10.79 1.32 -3.34
N PRO A 308 -11.74 0.86 -2.51
CA PRO A 308 -12.12 1.56 -1.27
C PRO A 308 -11.07 1.53 -0.15
N THR A 309 -10.06 0.65 -0.21
CA THR A 309 -9.17 0.40 0.93
C THR A 309 -7.91 1.26 0.98
N ILE A 310 -7.33 1.63 -0.16
CA ILE A 310 -6.08 2.43 -0.23
C ILE A 310 -6.35 3.72 -0.99
N SER A 311 -5.79 4.81 -0.50
CA SER A 311 -5.93 6.10 -1.17
C SER A 311 -5.01 6.24 -2.39
N LEU A 312 -5.62 6.52 -3.55
CA LEU A 312 -4.93 6.73 -4.83
C LEU A 312 -4.48 8.18 -5.07
N ARG A 313 -4.70 9.10 -4.13
CA ARG A 313 -4.43 10.55 -4.31
C ARG A 313 -3.00 10.88 -4.71
N ALA A 314 -2.03 10.06 -4.31
CA ALA A 314 -0.63 10.27 -4.65
C ALA A 314 -0.32 10.06 -6.13
N THR A 315 -1.19 9.37 -6.88
CA THR A 315 -1.00 9.10 -8.32
C THR A 315 -1.35 10.29 -9.20
N ASP A 316 -1.95 11.34 -8.63
CA ASP A 316 -2.40 12.48 -9.42
C ASP A 316 -1.22 13.28 -9.96
N CYS A 317 -1.37 13.76 -11.19
CA CYS A 317 -0.42 14.68 -11.81
C CYS A 317 -0.86 16.12 -11.56
N PHE A 318 0.11 17.02 -11.39
CA PHE A 318 -0.14 18.46 -11.36
C PHE A 318 0.42 19.08 -12.62
N LEU A 319 -0.46 19.67 -13.42
CA LEU A 319 -0.10 20.47 -14.59
C LEU A 319 -0.05 21.94 -14.16
N VAL A 320 1.13 22.53 -14.15
CA VAL A 320 1.33 23.94 -13.82
C VAL A 320 1.44 24.74 -15.11
N ALA A 321 0.53 25.69 -15.29
CA ALA A 321 0.48 26.54 -16.47
C ALA A 321 1.02 27.94 -16.16
N TYR A 322 1.98 28.37 -16.96
CA TYR A 322 2.59 29.69 -16.91
C TYR A 322 2.19 30.46 -18.15
N CYS A 323 1.83 31.74 -17.99
CA CYS A 323 1.63 32.68 -19.09
C CYS A 323 2.61 33.82 -18.93
N ASN A 324 3.41 34.09 -19.96
CA ASN A 324 4.44 35.14 -19.93
C ASN A 324 5.40 35.03 -18.72
N GLY A 325 5.79 33.80 -18.36
CA GLY A 325 6.68 33.52 -17.23
C GLY A 325 6.05 33.62 -15.83
N GLN A 326 4.77 34.03 -15.73
CA GLN A 326 4.02 34.08 -14.48
C GLN A 326 3.09 32.87 -14.37
N ARG A 327 3.10 32.22 -13.20
CA ARG A 327 2.23 31.07 -12.96
C ARG A 327 0.78 31.53 -12.79
N GLN A 328 -0.09 31.05 -13.68
CA GLN A 328 -1.51 31.44 -13.69
C GLN A 328 -2.38 30.37 -13.03
N GLU A 329 -2.24 29.12 -13.48
CA GLU A 329 -3.14 28.03 -13.13
C GLU A 329 -2.36 26.77 -12.71
N THR A 330 -2.96 25.97 -11.83
CA THR A 330 -2.47 24.64 -11.46
C THR A 330 -3.64 23.67 -11.54
N LEU A 331 -3.52 22.67 -12.41
CA LEU A 331 -4.55 21.70 -12.68
C LEU A 331 -4.16 20.37 -12.06
N ARG A 332 -4.98 19.87 -11.14
CA ARG A 332 -4.83 18.53 -10.56
C ARG A 332 -5.56 17.54 -11.46
N LEU A 333 -4.81 16.60 -12.01
CA LEU A 333 -5.33 15.58 -12.92
C LEU A 333 -5.24 14.21 -12.24
N SER A 334 -6.39 13.55 -12.10
CA SER A 334 -6.48 12.20 -11.54
C SER A 334 -6.66 11.19 -12.66
N LEU A 335 -6.12 9.98 -12.51
CA LEU A 335 -6.35 8.91 -13.48
C LEU A 335 -7.79 8.45 -13.41
N LEU A 336 -8.45 8.34 -14.57
CA LEU A 336 -9.84 7.88 -14.65
C LEU A 336 -10.00 6.45 -14.12
N SER A 337 -8.94 5.63 -14.19
CA SER A 337 -8.90 4.27 -13.63
C SER A 337 -9.03 4.22 -12.10
N CYS A 338 -8.88 5.35 -11.40
CA CYS A 338 -9.11 5.42 -9.95
C CYS A 338 -10.62 5.43 -9.60
N MET A 339 -11.46 5.73 -10.58
CA MET A 339 -12.92 5.83 -10.44
C MET A 339 -13.59 4.66 -11.16
N ASP A 340 -14.60 4.08 -10.53
CA ASP A 340 -15.52 3.14 -11.19
C ASP A 340 -16.50 3.93 -12.05
N THR A 341 -16.31 3.90 -13.36
CA THR A 341 -17.15 4.64 -14.32
C THR A 341 -18.45 3.91 -14.64
N ARG A 342 -18.72 2.75 -14.03
CA ARG A 342 -19.97 1.99 -14.22
C ARG A 342 -21.12 2.73 -13.54
N GLY A 343 -21.80 3.59 -14.29
CA GLY A 343 -22.88 4.44 -13.80
C GLY A 343 -22.66 5.94 -14.05
N VAL A 344 -21.53 6.32 -14.65
CA VAL A 344 -21.24 7.69 -15.08
C VAL A 344 -21.50 7.78 -16.58
N SER A 345 -22.42 8.65 -17.00
CA SER A 345 -22.74 8.87 -18.41
C SER A 345 -21.75 9.83 -19.06
N ASP A 346 -21.66 9.78 -20.39
CA ASP A 346 -20.91 10.80 -21.14
C ASP A 346 -21.78 12.06 -21.28
N ALA A 347 -21.18 13.23 -21.04
CA ALA A 347 -21.85 14.51 -21.22
C ALA A 347 -22.08 14.80 -22.71
N SER A 348 -23.12 15.56 -23.04
CA SER A 348 -23.39 16.01 -24.41
C SER A 348 -22.33 16.98 -24.94
N ASN A 349 -21.73 17.76 -24.04
CA ASN A 349 -20.71 18.76 -24.37
C ASN A 349 -19.30 18.16 -24.30
N ALA A 350 -18.48 18.47 -25.31
CA ALA A 350 -17.07 18.09 -25.31
C ALA A 350 -16.27 18.89 -24.25
N SER A 351 -15.21 18.27 -23.75
CA SER A 351 -14.30 18.93 -22.81
C SER A 351 -13.62 20.13 -23.46
N THR A 352 -13.55 21.25 -22.72
CA THR A 352 -12.75 22.43 -23.11
C THR A 352 -11.24 22.25 -22.91
N PHE A 353 -10.84 21.13 -22.31
CA PHE A 353 -9.46 20.77 -22.02
C PHE A 353 -9.07 19.52 -22.86
N PRO A 354 -7.76 19.24 -23.05
CA PRO A 354 -7.30 18.02 -23.72
C PRO A 354 -7.47 16.74 -22.86
N PHE A 355 -8.13 16.84 -21.71
CA PHE A 355 -8.41 15.74 -20.77
C PHE A 355 -9.88 15.76 -20.36
N ASN A 356 -10.34 14.69 -19.71
CA ASN A 356 -11.74 14.55 -19.31
C ASN A 356 -12.08 15.54 -18.19
N VAL A 357 -13.33 15.99 -18.12
CA VAL A 357 -13.83 16.80 -16.99
C VAL A 357 -15.05 16.12 -16.42
N LEU A 358 -15.04 15.83 -15.12
CA LEU A 358 -16.20 15.31 -14.42
C LEU A 358 -17.09 16.47 -13.99
N THR A 359 -18.33 16.47 -14.48
CA THR A 359 -19.31 17.51 -14.17
C THR A 359 -20.58 16.91 -13.59
N ARG A 360 -21.36 17.71 -12.87
CA ARG A 360 -22.74 17.37 -12.54
C ARG A 360 -23.66 17.96 -13.61
N PRO A 361 -24.74 17.27 -13.99
CA PRO A 361 -25.73 17.84 -14.88
C PRO A 361 -26.35 19.09 -14.23
N PRO A 362 -26.65 20.14 -15.01
CA PRO A 362 -27.15 21.41 -14.49
C PRO A 362 -28.49 21.27 -13.72
N GLN A 363 -29.28 20.24 -14.01
CA GLN A 363 -30.51 19.93 -13.27
C GLN A 363 -30.24 19.41 -11.84
N ALA A 364 -29.06 18.84 -11.58
CA ALA A 364 -28.67 18.37 -10.24
C ALA A 364 -28.08 19.48 -9.36
N GLU A 365 -27.68 20.62 -9.92
CA GLU A 365 -27.26 21.81 -9.14
C GLU A 365 -28.45 22.56 -8.51
N LEU A 366 -29.67 22.35 -9.04
CA LEU A 366 -30.93 22.89 -8.52
C LEU A 366 -31.54 22.05 -7.39
N LEU A 367 -31.06 20.82 -7.17
CA LEU A 367 -31.48 19.97 -6.07
C LEU A 367 -30.64 20.29 -4.83
N ASP A 368 -31.31 20.46 -3.68
CA ASP A 368 -30.65 20.78 -2.40
C ASP A 368 -29.44 19.87 -2.14
N PRO A 369 -28.33 20.40 -1.60
CA PRO A 369 -27.15 19.60 -1.24
C PRO A 369 -27.43 18.53 -0.16
N GLU A 370 -28.62 18.57 0.48
CA GLU A 370 -29.11 17.57 1.42
C GLU A 370 -30.06 16.53 0.81
N SER A 371 -30.38 16.62 -0.48
CA SER A 371 -31.28 15.66 -1.13
C SER A 371 -30.60 14.28 -1.24
N SER A 372 -31.30 13.25 -0.76
CA SER A 372 -30.84 11.85 -0.72
C SER A 372 -30.95 11.13 -2.07
N LEU A 373 -31.08 11.87 -3.17
CA LEU A 373 -31.17 11.30 -4.51
C LEU A 373 -29.77 10.90 -5.01
N PRO A 374 -29.65 9.81 -5.81
CA PRO A 374 -28.36 9.40 -6.36
C PRO A 374 -27.78 10.54 -7.22
N LEU A 375 -26.60 11.01 -6.86
CA LEU A 375 -25.88 12.04 -7.61
C LEU A 375 -25.51 11.50 -8.99
N ILE A 376 -26.11 12.06 -10.04
CA ILE A 376 -25.77 11.73 -11.42
C ILE A 376 -24.51 12.53 -11.77
N TYR A 377 -23.47 11.84 -12.25
CA TYR A 377 -22.25 12.44 -12.75
C TYR A 377 -22.13 12.21 -14.25
N GLU A 378 -21.55 13.17 -14.96
CA GLU A 378 -21.30 13.08 -16.40
C GLU A 378 -19.83 13.40 -16.70
N ILE A 379 -19.24 12.67 -17.66
CA ILE A 379 -17.87 12.90 -18.13
C ILE A 379 -17.90 13.65 -19.46
N GLN A 380 -17.35 14.86 -19.47
CA GLN A 380 -17.03 15.57 -20.70
C GLN A 380 -15.74 15.01 -21.27
N ARG A 381 -15.81 14.37 -22.45
CA ARG A 381 -14.64 13.79 -23.11
C ARG A 381 -13.97 14.81 -24.04
N PRO A 382 -12.64 14.86 -24.10
CA PRO A 382 -11.89 15.58 -25.13
C PRO A 382 -12.04 14.92 -26.50
N ALA A 383 -11.71 15.66 -27.57
CA ALA A 383 -11.74 15.13 -28.94
C ALA A 383 -10.76 13.97 -29.17
N ALA A 384 -9.59 14.01 -28.51
CA ALA A 384 -8.63 12.91 -28.48
C ALA A 384 -8.72 12.18 -27.13
N PRO A 385 -8.76 10.84 -27.09
CA PRO A 385 -8.96 10.10 -25.85
C PRO A 385 -7.85 10.36 -24.84
N SER A 386 -8.23 10.59 -23.58
CA SER A 386 -7.31 10.84 -22.48
C SER A 386 -7.62 9.93 -21.30
N ALA A 387 -6.59 9.46 -20.60
CA ALA A 387 -6.71 8.69 -19.36
C ALA A 387 -6.84 9.59 -18.11
N TRP A 388 -6.64 10.89 -18.27
CA TRP A 388 -6.65 11.87 -17.18
C TRP A 388 -7.99 12.58 -17.11
N CYS A 389 -8.37 12.96 -15.90
CA CYS A 389 -9.57 13.72 -15.63
C CYS A 389 -9.30 14.80 -14.58
N LEU A 390 -9.84 15.99 -14.83
CA LEU A 390 -9.71 17.17 -13.99
C LEU A 390 -10.63 17.12 -12.79
#